data_AF-A0AAN9UHH7-F1
#
_entry.id   AF-A0AAN9UHH7-F1
#
_cell.length_a   1.000
_cell.length_b   1.000
_cell.length_c   1.000
_cell.angle_alpha   90.00
_cell.angle_beta   90.00
_cell.angle_gamma   90.00
#
_symmetry.space_group_name_H-M   'P 1'
#
loop_
_entity.id
_entity.type
_entity.pdbx_description
1 polymer ?
#
loop_
_entity_poly.entity_id
_entity_poly.type
_entity_poly.pdbx_seq_one_letter_code
_entity_poly.pdbx_strand_id
1 'polypeptide(L)'
;MQTHVLLSSAFVWILGANAVSIARDTTNWTSVQCSTDPTTVLPTPTYGYTDSVFTVCAEYLINAPAEFIYNTLIDFKSYHLWNTFVVDVQLPSNVTNTPEDVYIGMQMTFTTAGLIPLINTTSAETVTVLDNDADAGYLLNAWGLLPISEHANILVSQGDGVTRYVSYETYYQELLAAPILLLRPALQKQFELQGEDLRSYVESLV
;
A
#
# COMPACT_ATOMS: atom_id res chain seq x y z
N MET A 1 15.81 -10.08 73.94
CA MET A 1 14.85 -9.36 73.06
C MET A 1 15.54 -9.19 71.72
N GLN A 2 15.37 -10.16 70.83
CA GLN A 2 15.92 -10.15 69.47
C GLN A 2 14.72 -10.26 68.52
N THR A 3 14.42 -9.17 67.82
CA THR A 3 13.37 -9.10 66.80
C THR A 3 14.02 -9.39 65.45
N HIS A 4 13.75 -10.57 64.89
CA HIS A 4 14.10 -10.91 63.53
C HIS A 4 13.14 -10.20 62.56
N VAL A 5 13.70 -9.35 61.69
CA VAL A 5 12.99 -8.75 60.55
C VAL A 5 13.04 -9.76 59.40
N LEU A 6 11.89 -10.34 59.05
CA LEU A 6 11.73 -11.14 57.84
C LEU A 6 11.54 -10.19 56.64
N LEU A 7 12.54 -10.11 55.76
CA LEU A 7 12.37 -9.53 54.43
C LEU A 7 11.53 -10.48 53.58
N SER A 8 10.31 -10.07 53.22
CA SER A 8 9.50 -10.73 52.20
C SER A 8 9.88 -10.17 50.83
N SER A 9 10.52 -10.99 50.01
CA SER A 9 10.81 -10.70 48.60
C SER A 9 9.49 -10.64 47.80
N ALA A 10 9.05 -9.44 47.44
CA ALA A 10 7.93 -9.28 46.52
C ALA A 10 8.41 -9.58 45.08
N PHE A 11 8.12 -10.78 44.60
CA PHE A 11 8.20 -11.11 43.18
C PHE A 11 7.06 -10.40 42.45
N VAL A 12 7.37 -9.32 41.74
CA VAL A 12 6.47 -8.69 40.77
C VAL A 12 6.47 -9.57 39.52
N TRP A 13 5.45 -10.42 39.40
CA TRP A 13 5.13 -11.08 38.14
C TRP A 13 4.57 -10.01 37.19
N ILE A 14 5.39 -9.57 36.24
CA ILE A 14 4.90 -8.77 35.10
C ILE A 14 4.13 -9.74 34.21
N LEU A 15 2.82 -9.83 34.45
CA LEU A 15 1.89 -10.55 33.60
C LEU A 15 1.75 -9.80 32.26
N GLY A 16 2.09 -10.52 31.20
CA GLY A 16 1.44 -10.42 29.90
C GLY A 16 1.74 -9.16 29.10
N ALA A 17 2.58 -9.31 28.09
CA ALA A 17 2.40 -8.53 26.87
C ALA A 17 0.95 -8.71 26.44
N ASN A 18 0.13 -7.67 26.59
CA ASN A 18 -1.13 -7.60 25.87
C ASN A 18 -0.75 -7.57 24.40
N ALA A 19 -0.79 -8.74 23.75
CA ALA A 19 -0.97 -8.79 22.31
C ALA A 19 -2.27 -8.02 22.07
N VAL A 20 -2.14 -6.78 21.63
CA VAL A 20 -3.26 -6.03 21.07
C VAL A 20 -3.68 -6.86 19.86
N SER A 21 -4.71 -7.68 20.06
CA SER A 21 -5.44 -8.28 18.96
C SER A 21 -6.15 -7.14 18.25
N ILE A 22 -5.44 -6.47 17.34
CA ILE A 22 -6.07 -5.61 16.35
C ILE A 22 -7.05 -6.53 15.63
N ALA A 23 -8.34 -6.26 15.78
CA ALA A 23 -9.34 -6.94 14.99
C ALA A 23 -8.94 -6.72 13.53
N ARG A 24 -8.48 -7.78 12.84
CA ARG A 24 -8.37 -7.73 11.38
C ARG A 24 -9.77 -7.45 10.90
N ASP A 25 -9.97 -6.23 10.41
CA ASP A 25 -11.17 -5.88 9.67
C ASP A 25 -11.34 -6.96 8.59
N THR A 26 -12.47 -7.65 8.60
CA THR A 26 -12.74 -8.75 7.66
C THR A 26 -13.15 -8.16 6.32
N THR A 27 -12.30 -7.29 5.78
CA THR A 27 -12.54 -6.62 4.50
C THR A 27 -12.56 -7.68 3.42
N ASN A 28 -13.67 -7.75 2.69
CA ASN A 28 -13.73 -8.55 1.49
C ASN A 28 -13.04 -7.81 0.34
N TRP A 29 -11.74 -8.05 0.17
CA TRP A 29 -10.90 -7.37 -0.83
C TRP A 29 -11.42 -7.54 -2.26
N THR A 30 -12.09 -8.67 -2.57
CA THR A 30 -12.69 -8.90 -3.90
C THR A 30 -13.81 -7.92 -4.24
N SER A 31 -14.41 -7.26 -3.23
CA SER A 31 -15.52 -6.32 -3.38
C SER A 31 -15.12 -4.85 -3.30
N VAL A 32 -13.86 -4.55 -2.96
CA VAL A 32 -13.36 -3.16 -2.91
C VAL A 32 -13.36 -2.58 -4.32
N GLN A 33 -13.87 -1.36 -4.45
CA GLN A 33 -14.06 -0.61 -5.69
C GLN A 33 -13.86 0.88 -5.43
N CYS A 34 -13.50 1.65 -6.47
CA CYS A 34 -13.45 3.09 -6.36
C CYS A 34 -14.87 3.69 -6.25
N SER A 35 -15.05 4.62 -5.32
CA SER A 35 -16.30 5.37 -5.17
C SER A 35 -16.31 6.61 -6.04
N THR A 36 -17.48 6.96 -6.58
CA THR A 36 -17.71 8.26 -7.23
C THR A 36 -17.95 9.38 -6.23
N ASP A 37 -18.23 9.05 -4.97
CA ASP A 37 -18.36 10.02 -3.89
C ASP A 37 -16.95 10.32 -3.31
N PRO A 38 -16.46 11.57 -3.46
CA PRO A 38 -15.15 11.93 -2.94
C PRO A 38 -15.08 11.84 -1.41
N THR A 39 -16.18 11.82 -0.67
CA THR A 39 -16.10 11.68 0.79
C THR A 39 -15.88 10.24 1.25
N THR A 40 -15.99 9.26 0.34
CA THR A 40 -15.74 7.86 0.66
C THR A 40 -14.25 7.62 0.88
N VAL A 41 -13.95 6.88 1.95
CA VAL A 41 -12.62 6.36 2.29
C VAL A 41 -12.62 4.84 2.11
N LEU A 42 -11.46 4.30 1.69
CA LEU A 42 -11.26 2.86 1.57
C LEU A 42 -10.35 2.34 2.69
N PRO A 43 -10.66 1.15 3.25
CA PRO A 43 -9.81 0.55 4.26
C PRO A 43 -8.52 0.10 3.61
N THR A 44 -7.45 0.13 4.38
CA THR A 44 -6.13 -0.26 3.91
C THR A 44 -5.71 -1.51 4.68
N PRO A 45 -4.99 -2.45 4.07
CA PRO A 45 -4.78 -3.77 4.67
C PRO A 45 -3.98 -3.74 5.96
N THR A 46 -3.17 -2.71 6.20
CA THR A 46 -2.39 -2.56 7.44
C THR A 46 -3.08 -1.67 8.47
N TYR A 47 -3.69 -0.56 8.05
CA TYR A 47 -4.22 0.46 8.98
C TYR A 47 -5.76 0.48 9.09
N GLY A 48 -6.47 -0.24 8.22
CA GLY A 48 -7.93 -0.28 8.20
C GLY A 48 -8.54 1.10 7.93
N TYR A 49 -9.65 1.42 8.59
CA TYR A 49 -10.35 2.71 8.46
C TYR A 49 -9.96 3.75 9.53
N THR A 50 -9.29 3.33 10.60
CA THR A 50 -9.12 4.20 11.77
C THR A 50 -8.28 5.42 11.40
N ASP A 51 -8.79 6.61 11.71
CA ASP A 51 -8.17 7.91 11.42
C ASP A 51 -7.95 8.22 9.93
N SER A 52 -8.66 7.53 9.03
CA SER A 52 -8.65 7.83 7.59
C SER A 52 -9.27 9.20 7.32
N VAL A 53 -8.61 10.01 6.49
CA VAL A 53 -9.01 11.39 6.17
C VAL A 53 -9.60 11.47 4.78
N PHE A 54 -8.91 10.92 3.78
CA PHE A 54 -9.40 10.83 2.41
C PHE A 54 -8.70 9.70 1.64
N THR A 55 -9.31 9.29 0.53
CA THR A 55 -8.74 8.32 -0.40
C THR A 55 -8.72 8.91 -1.82
N VAL A 56 -7.67 8.61 -2.56
CA VAL A 56 -7.62 8.71 -4.03
C VAL A 56 -7.62 7.30 -4.60
N CYS A 57 -8.31 7.08 -5.71
CA CYS A 57 -8.57 5.72 -6.20
C CYS A 57 -8.71 5.70 -7.71
N ALA A 58 -8.07 4.73 -8.36
CA ALA A 58 -8.26 4.43 -9.77
C ALA A 58 -8.60 2.95 -9.97
N GLU A 59 -9.53 2.67 -10.88
CA GLU A 59 -10.02 1.32 -11.14
C GLU A 59 -10.11 1.09 -12.66
N TYR A 60 -9.57 -0.04 -13.10
CA TYR A 60 -9.47 -0.40 -14.51
C TYR A 60 -9.77 -1.89 -14.73
N LEU A 61 -10.31 -2.21 -15.90
CA LEU A 61 -10.25 -3.56 -16.46
C LEU A 61 -9.03 -3.62 -17.38
N ILE A 62 -8.12 -4.53 -17.07
CA ILE A 62 -6.87 -4.71 -17.78
C ILE A 62 -6.91 -6.07 -18.48
N ASN A 63 -6.65 -6.09 -19.79
CA ASN A 63 -6.59 -7.31 -20.59
C ASN A 63 -5.26 -8.05 -20.38
N ALA A 64 -4.95 -8.42 -19.14
CA ALA A 64 -3.79 -9.23 -18.80
C ALA A 64 -4.07 -10.11 -17.55
N PRO A 65 -3.39 -11.26 -17.39
CA PRO A 65 -3.52 -12.11 -16.21
C PRO A 65 -3.12 -11.38 -14.92
N ALA A 66 -3.85 -11.64 -13.83
CA ALA A 66 -3.63 -10.97 -12.54
C ALA A 66 -2.20 -11.14 -12.01
N GLU A 67 -1.61 -12.34 -12.14
CA GLU A 67 -0.24 -12.62 -11.70
C GLU A 67 0.79 -11.78 -12.48
N PHE A 68 0.57 -11.57 -13.79
CA PHE A 68 1.46 -10.74 -14.61
C PHE A 68 1.41 -9.27 -14.17
N ILE A 69 0.21 -8.75 -13.91
CA ILE A 69 0.02 -7.39 -13.39
C ILE A 69 0.63 -7.26 -12.00
N TYR A 70 0.42 -8.25 -11.11
CA TYR A 70 0.99 -8.27 -9.77
C TYR A 70 2.51 -8.17 -9.80
N ASN A 71 3.15 -9.02 -10.58
CA ASN A 71 4.61 -9.04 -10.72
C ASN A 71 5.13 -7.72 -11.32
N THR A 72 4.39 -7.11 -12.26
CA THR A 72 4.73 -5.79 -12.81
C THR A 72 4.65 -4.69 -11.74
N LEU A 73 3.63 -4.73 -10.88
CA LEU A 73 3.44 -3.77 -9.78
C LEU A 73 4.53 -3.85 -8.73
N ILE A 74 5.11 -5.02 -8.46
CA ILE A 74 6.21 -5.14 -7.48
C ILE A 74 7.60 -5.19 -8.13
N ASP A 75 7.68 -5.09 -9.46
CA ASP A 75 8.95 -4.94 -10.18
C ASP A 75 9.47 -3.49 -10.10
N PHE A 76 9.78 -3.04 -8.89
CA PHE A 76 10.16 -1.65 -8.59
C PHE A 76 11.32 -1.12 -9.44
N LYS A 77 12.29 -1.97 -9.82
CA LYS A 77 13.41 -1.55 -10.68
C LYS A 77 12.96 -1.17 -12.09
N SER A 78 11.86 -1.74 -12.56
CA SER A 78 11.32 -1.53 -13.91
C SER A 78 10.23 -0.46 -13.97
N TYR A 79 9.93 0.24 -12.86
CA TYR A 79 8.88 1.27 -12.83
C TYR A 79 9.06 2.34 -13.91
N HIS A 80 10.30 2.77 -14.14
CA HIS A 80 10.64 3.77 -15.16
C HIS A 80 10.28 3.35 -16.61
N LEU A 81 9.99 2.05 -16.85
CA LEU A 81 9.60 1.55 -18.17
C LEU A 81 8.14 1.83 -18.50
N TRP A 82 7.29 1.98 -17.48
CA TRP A 82 5.84 2.07 -17.65
C TRP A 82 5.22 3.26 -16.93
N ASN A 83 5.75 3.66 -15.78
CA ASN A 83 5.15 4.66 -14.91
C ASN A 83 5.69 6.06 -15.24
N THR A 84 4.83 6.97 -15.70
CA THR A 84 5.25 8.35 -15.99
C THR A 84 5.30 9.24 -14.75
N PHE A 85 4.63 8.85 -13.66
CA PHE A 85 4.60 9.62 -12.41
C PHE A 85 5.72 9.21 -11.46
N VAL A 86 5.92 7.91 -11.20
CA VAL A 86 7.02 7.36 -10.40
C VAL A 86 8.18 7.02 -11.33
N VAL A 87 9.19 7.88 -11.35
CA VAL A 87 10.26 7.83 -12.35
C VAL A 87 11.50 7.07 -11.88
N ASP A 88 11.66 6.87 -10.57
CA ASP A 88 12.76 6.12 -9.97
C ASP A 88 12.33 5.54 -8.62
N VAL A 89 12.79 4.33 -8.32
CA VAL A 89 12.58 3.68 -7.01
C VAL A 89 13.92 3.17 -6.52
N GLN A 90 14.43 3.76 -5.44
CA GLN A 90 15.66 3.32 -4.81
C GLN A 90 15.37 2.21 -3.82
N LEU A 91 16.11 1.12 -3.94
CA LEU A 91 15.93 -0.10 -3.16
C LEU A 91 17.13 -0.35 -2.24
N PRO A 92 16.96 -1.13 -1.17
CA PRO A 92 18.06 -1.54 -0.30
C PRO A 92 19.15 -2.28 -1.09
N SER A 93 20.41 -2.13 -0.70
CA SER A 93 21.55 -2.71 -1.42
C SER A 93 21.53 -4.24 -1.56
N ASN A 94 20.76 -4.94 -0.74
CA ASN A 94 20.58 -6.39 -0.78
C ASN A 94 19.49 -6.85 -1.77
N VAL A 95 18.78 -5.91 -2.41
CA VAL A 95 17.74 -6.18 -3.40
C VAL A 95 18.36 -6.02 -4.78
N THR A 96 18.51 -7.12 -5.49
CA THR A 96 19.23 -7.18 -6.77
C THR A 96 18.30 -7.39 -7.96
N ASN A 97 17.22 -8.15 -7.80
CA ASN A 97 16.24 -8.45 -8.83
C ASN A 97 14.82 -8.28 -8.26
N THR A 98 14.02 -7.44 -8.89
CA THR A 98 12.58 -7.37 -8.63
C THR A 98 11.87 -8.02 -9.81
N PRO A 99 10.76 -8.73 -9.60
CA PRO A 99 9.98 -8.83 -8.35
C PRO A 99 10.50 -9.82 -7.29
N GLU A 100 11.51 -10.66 -7.57
CA GLU A 100 11.86 -11.83 -6.74
C GLU A 100 12.41 -11.50 -5.35
N ASP A 101 13.18 -10.42 -5.23
CA ASP A 101 13.80 -10.02 -3.96
C ASP A 101 12.87 -9.15 -3.10
N VAL A 102 11.60 -8.95 -3.49
CA VAL A 102 10.63 -8.12 -2.76
C VAL A 102 10.13 -8.79 -1.48
N TYR A 103 10.12 -8.06 -0.36
CA TYR A 103 9.72 -8.57 0.95
C TYR A 103 8.97 -7.53 1.79
N ILE A 104 8.11 -7.99 2.71
CA ILE A 104 7.41 -7.13 3.67
C ILE A 104 8.42 -6.48 4.63
N GLY A 105 8.31 -5.17 4.82
CA GLY A 105 9.25 -4.36 5.58
C GLY A 105 10.40 -3.79 4.75
N MET A 106 10.42 -4.04 3.43
CA MET A 106 11.39 -3.42 2.52
C MET A 106 11.16 -1.90 2.48
N GLN A 107 12.16 -1.14 2.89
CA GLN A 107 12.19 0.31 2.76
C GLN A 107 12.62 0.69 1.34
N MET A 108 11.90 1.62 0.75
CA MET A 108 12.10 2.10 -0.62
C MET A 108 12.03 3.63 -0.62
N THR A 109 12.75 4.27 -1.53
CA THR A 109 12.56 5.71 -1.78
C THR A 109 12.00 5.90 -3.17
N PHE A 110 10.75 6.34 -3.25
CA PHE A 110 10.09 6.67 -4.49
C PHE A 110 10.48 8.10 -4.88
N THR A 111 10.83 8.30 -6.15
CA THR A 111 10.97 9.62 -6.75
C THR A 111 9.85 9.80 -7.76
N THR A 112 9.04 10.84 -7.57
CA THR A 112 7.97 11.18 -8.50
C THR A 112 8.31 12.43 -9.31
N ALA A 113 7.66 12.60 -10.46
CA ALA A 113 7.68 13.83 -11.25
C ALA A 113 7.02 15.03 -10.52
N GLY A 114 6.40 14.77 -9.36
CA GLY A 114 5.75 15.73 -8.49
C GLY A 114 4.38 16.20 -8.99
N LEU A 115 3.62 16.78 -8.07
CA LEU A 115 2.30 17.37 -8.38
C LEU A 115 2.42 18.79 -8.94
N ILE A 116 3.54 19.45 -8.69
CA ILE A 116 3.89 20.76 -9.25
C ILE A 116 4.84 20.50 -10.43
N PRO A 117 4.53 20.97 -11.64
CA PRO A 117 5.36 20.73 -12.81
C PRO A 117 6.83 21.11 -12.56
N LEU A 118 7.74 20.24 -13.02
CA LEU A 118 9.20 20.41 -12.93
C LEU A 118 9.79 20.29 -11.52
N ILE A 119 9.01 19.95 -10.50
CA ILE A 119 9.49 19.74 -9.14
C ILE A 119 9.30 18.29 -8.76
N ASN A 120 10.35 17.49 -8.90
CA ASN A 120 10.34 16.12 -8.41
C ASN A 120 10.21 16.09 -6.88
N THR A 121 9.51 15.09 -6.35
CA THR A 121 9.41 14.85 -4.91
C THR A 121 9.89 13.44 -4.59
N THR A 122 10.31 13.23 -3.34
CA THR A 122 10.69 11.91 -2.85
C THR A 122 9.86 11.53 -1.63
N SER A 123 9.55 10.24 -1.50
CA SER A 123 8.86 9.64 -0.36
C SER A 123 9.59 8.37 0.07
N ALA A 124 9.77 8.21 1.39
CA ALA A 124 10.29 6.98 1.98
C ALA A 124 9.11 6.07 2.32
N GLU A 125 8.99 4.96 1.61
CA GLU A 125 7.85 4.06 1.70
C GLU A 125 8.31 2.67 2.11
N THR A 126 7.42 1.90 2.73
CA THR A 126 7.72 0.54 3.18
C THR A 126 6.69 -0.41 2.60
N VAL A 127 7.14 -1.54 2.03
CA VAL A 127 6.22 -2.63 1.64
C VAL A 127 5.55 -3.16 2.90
N THR A 128 4.23 -3.09 2.96
CA THR A 128 3.45 -3.50 4.12
C THR A 128 2.77 -4.84 3.90
N VAL A 129 2.35 -5.14 2.67
CA VAL A 129 1.64 -6.39 2.34
C VAL A 129 2.08 -6.95 0.99
N LEU A 130 2.28 -8.26 0.95
CA LEU A 130 2.45 -9.07 -0.25
C LEU A 130 1.57 -10.32 -0.10
N ASP A 131 0.43 -10.33 -0.77
CA ASP A 131 -0.52 -11.44 -0.82
C ASP A 131 -0.71 -11.84 -2.28
N ASN A 132 -0.02 -12.90 -2.70
CA ASN A 132 -0.09 -13.46 -4.04
C ASN A 132 -0.84 -14.80 -4.08
N ASP A 133 -1.66 -15.08 -3.07
CA ASP A 133 -2.43 -16.31 -3.00
C ASP A 133 -3.68 -16.24 -3.90
N ALA A 134 -3.52 -16.73 -5.14
CA ALA A 134 -4.61 -16.78 -6.11
C ALA A 134 -5.83 -17.58 -5.63
N ASP A 135 -5.67 -18.53 -4.69
CA ASP A 135 -6.78 -19.32 -4.15
C ASP A 135 -7.73 -18.47 -3.29
N ALA A 136 -7.27 -17.31 -2.80
CA ALA A 136 -8.10 -16.33 -2.12
C ALA A 136 -9.06 -15.56 -3.06
N GLY A 137 -8.93 -15.73 -4.37
CA GLY A 137 -9.74 -15.07 -5.39
C GLY A 137 -9.31 -13.63 -5.70
N TYR A 138 -8.22 -13.15 -5.10
CA TYR A 138 -7.59 -11.87 -5.41
C TYR A 138 -6.08 -11.95 -5.19
N LEU A 139 -5.33 -11.00 -5.75
CA LEU A 139 -3.95 -10.70 -5.36
C LEU A 139 -3.91 -9.29 -4.79
N LEU A 140 -3.08 -9.07 -3.77
CA LEU A 140 -2.99 -7.78 -3.08
C LEU A 140 -1.55 -7.47 -2.72
N ASN A 141 -1.11 -6.26 -3.03
CA ASN A 141 0.12 -5.70 -2.50
C ASN A 141 -0.16 -4.31 -1.94
N ALA A 142 0.64 -3.90 -0.97
CA ALA A 142 0.56 -2.57 -0.41
C ALA A 142 1.91 -2.07 0.08
N TRP A 143 2.06 -0.76 0.06
CA TRP A 143 3.19 -0.04 0.62
C TRP A 143 2.75 1.33 1.11
N GLY A 144 3.51 1.97 1.99
CA GLY A 144 3.11 3.29 2.48
C GLY A 144 4.14 4.02 3.31
N LEU A 145 3.84 5.30 3.58
CA LEU A 145 4.58 6.16 4.48
C LEU A 145 3.93 6.09 5.87
N LEU A 146 4.55 5.38 6.81
CA LEU A 146 3.99 5.09 8.13
C LEU A 146 3.85 6.34 9.03
N PRO A 147 2.69 6.55 9.70
CA PRO A 147 1.32 6.11 9.40
C PRO A 147 0.52 7.25 8.75
N ILE A 148 1.10 7.88 7.73
CA ILE A 148 0.53 9.00 6.98
C ILE A 148 -0.29 8.51 5.80
N SER A 149 0.18 7.47 5.09
CA SER A 149 -0.57 6.88 3.98
C SER A 149 -0.23 5.39 3.77
N GLU A 150 -1.14 4.67 3.13
CA GLU A 150 -0.86 3.38 2.52
C GLU A 150 -1.56 3.28 1.16
N HIS A 151 -0.75 2.93 0.16
CA HIS A 151 -1.13 2.62 -1.21
C HIS A 151 -1.35 1.10 -1.30
N ALA A 152 -2.58 0.70 -1.61
CA ALA A 152 -2.92 -0.69 -1.86
C ALA A 152 -3.34 -0.91 -3.31
N ASN A 153 -2.94 -2.05 -3.86
CA ASN A 153 -3.34 -2.55 -5.16
C ASN A 153 -4.05 -3.89 -4.98
N ILE A 154 -5.21 -4.03 -5.61
CA ILE A 154 -6.04 -5.23 -5.55
C ILE A 154 -6.32 -5.69 -6.98
N LEU A 155 -6.09 -6.97 -7.23
CA LEU A 155 -6.27 -7.61 -8.54
C LEU A 155 -7.26 -8.74 -8.40
N VAL A 156 -8.36 -8.68 -9.15
CA VAL A 156 -9.41 -9.70 -9.15
C VAL A 156 -9.63 -10.18 -10.58
N SER A 157 -9.30 -11.45 -10.85
CA SER A 157 -9.57 -12.03 -12.17
C SER A 157 -11.06 -11.99 -12.50
N GLN A 158 -11.39 -11.58 -13.73
CA GLN A 158 -12.76 -11.59 -14.26
C GLN A 158 -12.99 -12.77 -15.22
N GLY A 159 -12.00 -13.65 -15.39
CA GLY A 159 -11.99 -14.68 -16.45
C GLY A 159 -11.40 -14.15 -17.76
N ASP A 160 -11.15 -15.08 -18.70
CA ASP A 160 -10.71 -14.79 -20.07
C ASP A 160 -9.47 -13.88 -20.20
N GLY A 161 -8.55 -13.97 -19.24
CA GLY A 161 -7.34 -13.15 -19.23
C GLY A 161 -7.56 -11.69 -18.86
N VAL A 162 -8.76 -11.31 -18.41
CA VAL A 162 -9.10 -9.97 -17.94
C VAL A 162 -8.99 -9.90 -16.41
N THR A 163 -8.40 -8.83 -15.90
CA THR A 163 -8.25 -8.56 -14.48
C THR A 163 -8.83 -7.20 -14.13
N ARG A 164 -9.64 -7.14 -13.08
CA ARG A 164 -10.05 -5.89 -12.44
C ARG A 164 -8.95 -5.44 -11.50
N TYR A 165 -8.41 -4.28 -11.76
CA TYR A 165 -7.36 -3.63 -10.99
C TYR A 165 -7.95 -2.45 -10.24
N VAL A 166 -7.78 -2.43 -8.92
CA VAL A 166 -8.10 -1.29 -8.06
C VAL A 166 -6.81 -0.84 -7.39
N SER A 167 -6.50 0.45 -7.50
CA SER A 167 -5.33 1.07 -6.92
C SER A 167 -5.74 2.32 -6.19
N TYR A 168 -5.42 2.39 -4.90
CA TYR A 168 -5.83 3.52 -4.08
C TYR A 168 -4.81 3.81 -3.00
N GLU A 169 -4.79 5.06 -2.58
CA GLU A 169 -4.04 5.49 -1.40
C GLU A 169 -4.96 6.18 -0.44
N THR A 170 -4.98 5.66 0.79
CA THR A 170 -5.70 6.26 1.91
C THR A 170 -4.73 7.02 2.78
N TYR A 171 -5.05 8.28 3.05
CA TYR A 171 -4.28 9.16 3.93
C TYR A 171 -4.90 9.19 5.32
N TYR A 172 -4.04 9.17 6.32
CA TYR A 172 -4.37 9.05 7.74
C TYR A 172 -3.89 10.27 8.52
N GLN A 173 -4.41 10.44 9.73
CA GLN A 173 -4.03 11.50 10.67
C GLN A 173 -4.31 12.90 10.12
N GLU A 174 -5.45 13.47 10.50
CA GLU A 174 -5.95 14.75 9.97
C GLU A 174 -4.90 15.88 9.96
N LEU A 175 -4.11 16.02 11.03
CA LEU A 175 -3.12 17.09 11.12
C LEU A 175 -1.99 16.96 10.09
N LEU A 176 -1.60 15.73 9.74
CA LEU A 176 -0.55 15.46 8.75
C LEU A 176 -1.11 15.41 7.33
N ALA A 177 -2.35 14.92 7.16
CA ALA A 177 -3.00 14.79 5.87
C ALA A 177 -3.66 16.09 5.37
N ALA A 178 -4.00 17.05 6.24
CA ALA A 178 -4.73 18.26 5.85
C ALA A 178 -4.04 19.09 4.74
N PRO A 179 -2.71 19.32 4.75
CA PRO A 179 -2.04 19.97 3.63
C PRO A 179 -2.13 19.18 2.32
N ILE A 180 -2.11 17.84 2.41
CA ILE A 180 -2.16 16.93 1.27
C ILE A 180 -3.57 16.85 0.69
N LEU A 181 -4.60 16.94 1.55
CA LEU A 181 -6.01 16.98 1.14
C LEU A 181 -6.30 18.12 0.15
N LEU A 182 -5.61 19.25 0.27
CA LEU A 182 -5.72 20.37 -0.69
C LEU A 182 -5.21 19.99 -2.09
N LEU A 183 -4.28 19.04 -2.19
CA LEU A 183 -3.70 18.53 -3.43
C LEU A 183 -4.45 17.30 -3.97
N ARG A 184 -5.52 16.86 -3.29
CA ARG A 184 -6.26 15.66 -3.64
C ARG A 184 -6.68 15.59 -5.12
N PRO A 185 -7.21 16.64 -5.76
CA PRO A 185 -7.56 16.55 -7.19
C PRO A 185 -6.35 16.28 -8.09
N ALA A 186 -5.17 16.80 -7.73
CA ALA A 186 -3.93 16.54 -8.46
C ALA A 186 -3.44 15.11 -8.20
N LEU A 187 -3.51 14.62 -6.95
CA LEU A 187 -3.18 13.24 -6.59
C LEU A 187 -4.08 12.24 -7.32
N GLN A 188 -5.40 12.48 -7.31
CA GLN A 188 -6.39 11.66 -8.01
C GLN A 188 -6.04 11.53 -9.50
N LYS A 189 -5.69 12.64 -10.16
CA LYS A 189 -5.25 12.62 -11.54
C LYS A 189 -3.97 11.79 -11.76
N GLN A 190 -2.99 11.85 -10.85
CA GLN A 190 -1.77 11.04 -10.97
C GLN A 190 -2.04 9.56 -10.75
N PHE A 191 -2.96 9.20 -9.86
CA PHE A 191 -3.42 7.82 -9.66
C PHE A 191 -4.08 7.25 -10.91
N GLU A 192 -4.96 8.02 -11.54
CA GLU A 192 -5.58 7.66 -12.82
C GLU A 192 -4.53 7.50 -13.93
N LEU A 193 -3.57 8.43 -14.04
CA LEU A 193 -2.49 8.33 -15.02
C LEU A 193 -1.62 7.08 -14.78
N GLN A 194 -1.22 6.81 -13.55
CA GLN A 194 -0.44 5.63 -13.21
C GLN A 194 -1.18 4.33 -13.55
N GLY A 195 -2.49 4.27 -13.30
CA GLY A 195 -3.29 3.10 -13.65
C GLY A 195 -3.43 2.89 -15.16
N GLU A 196 -3.59 3.97 -15.92
CA GLU A 196 -3.65 3.92 -17.40
C GLU A 196 -2.28 3.55 -18.01
N ASP A 197 -1.19 4.07 -17.45
CA ASP A 197 0.19 3.74 -17.81
C ASP A 197 0.48 2.25 -17.62
N LEU A 198 0.14 1.71 -16.43
CA LEU A 198 0.27 0.28 -16.14
C LEU A 198 -0.52 -0.56 -17.13
N ARG A 199 -1.80 -0.21 -17.32
CA ARG A 199 -2.70 -0.91 -18.25
C ARG A 199 -2.12 -0.94 -19.66
N SER A 200 -1.73 0.22 -20.19
CA SER A 200 -1.16 0.34 -21.53
C SER A 200 0.10 -0.50 -21.69
N TYR A 201 0.97 -0.49 -20.69
CA TYR A 201 2.20 -1.27 -20.69
C TYR A 201 1.93 -2.78 -20.70
N VAL A 202 1.16 -3.30 -19.74
CA VAL A 202 0.94 -4.74 -19.62
C VAL A 202 0.11 -5.29 -20.78
N GLU A 203 -0.89 -4.55 -21.27
CA GLU A 203 -1.69 -4.95 -22.45
C GLU A 203 -0.85 -4.99 -23.74
N SER A 204 0.25 -4.21 -23.82
CA SER A 204 1.15 -4.25 -24.99
C SER A 204 2.06 -5.48 -25.05
N LEU A 205 2.14 -6.23 -23.94
CA LEU A 205 3.06 -7.36 -23.77
C LEU A 205 2.38 -8.74 -23.88
N VAL A 206 1.06 -8.77 -24.07
CA VAL A 206 0.23 -9.99 -24.08
C VAL A 206 -0.49 -10.23 -25.41
#